data_AF-A0A267SVX6-F1
#
_entry.id   AF-A0A267SVX6-F1
#
_cell.length_a   1.000
_cell.length_b   1.000
_cell.length_c   1.000
_cell.angle_alpha   90.00
_cell.angle_beta   90.00
_cell.angle_gamma   90.00
#
_symmetry.space_group_name_H-M   'P 1'
#
loop_
_entity.id
_entity.type
_entity.pdbx_description
1 polymer ?
#
loop_
_entity_poly.entity_id
_entity_poly.type
_entity_poly.pdbx_seq_one_letter_code
_entity_poly.pdbx_strand_id
1 'polypeptide(L)' 'MKKVITFGEVLMRLTTPNFARFSQSDAFNINFGGGEANVSSSLAIMGIPASHVTVFLIMTLAMLLVPPISNTVLVLSLCK' A
#
# COMPACT_ATOMS: atom_id res chain seq x y z
N MET A 1 6.52 23.41 5.58
CA MET A 1 6.24 22.26 6.48
C MET A 1 7.30 21.19 6.27
N LYS A 2 7.69 20.46 7.32
CA LYS A 2 8.64 19.33 7.18
C LYS A 2 7.92 18.11 6.61
N LYS A 3 8.62 17.34 5.77
CA LYS A 3 8.12 16.10 5.18
C LYS A 3 8.11 14.99 6.23
N VAL A 4 7.01 14.25 6.32
CA VAL A 4 6.88 13.08 7.20
C VAL A 4 7.28 11.83 6.41
N ILE A 5 8.15 11.01 6.98
CA ILE A 5 8.57 9.74 6.38
C ILE A 5 8.18 8.62 7.34
N THR A 6 7.48 7.62 6.80
CA THR A 6 7.10 6.40 7.52
C THR A 6 7.84 5.22 6.92
N PHE A 7 8.18 4.25 7.76
CA PHE A 7 8.86 3.03 7.37
C PHE A 7 8.05 1.86 7.87
N GLY A 8 7.89 0.83 7.04
CA GLY A 8 7.15 -0.35 7.44
C GLY A 8 6.89 -1.30 6.29
N GLU A 9 6.09 -2.31 6.56
CA GLU A 9 5.63 -3.27 5.57
C GLU A 9 4.22 -2.91 5.08
N VAL A 10 3.97 -3.21 3.81
CA VAL A 10 2.64 -3.15 3.22
C VAL A 10 2.19 -4.57 2.94
N LEU A 11 1.07 -4.95 3.56
CA LEU A 11 0.49 -6.28 3.46
C LEU A 11 -0.67 -6.28 2.46
N MET A 12 -0.78 -7.38 1.72
CA MET A 12 -1.94 -7.66 0.88
C MET A 12 -3.07 -8.23 1.73
N ARG A 13 -4.21 -7.56 1.73
CA ARG A 13 -5.44 -8.00 2.38
C ARG A 13 -6.37 -8.61 1.34
N LEU A 14 -6.54 -9.92 1.41
CA LEU A 14 -7.52 -10.65 0.61
C LEU A 14 -8.87 -10.68 1.34
N THR A 15 -9.93 -10.30 0.63
CA THR A 15 -11.30 -10.29 1.15
C THR A 15 -12.22 -11.03 0.20
N THR A 16 -13.13 -11.83 0.74
CA THR A 16 -14.17 -12.50 -0.04
C THR A 16 -15.30 -11.52 -0.38
N PRO A 17 -15.84 -11.56 -1.61
CA PRO A 17 -17.06 -10.85 -1.96
C PRO A 17 -18.29 -11.41 -1.22
N ASN A 18 -19.35 -10.61 -1.12
CA ASN A 18 -20.68 -11.02 -0.64
C ASN A 18 -20.72 -11.70 0.75
N PHE A 19 -19.78 -11.36 1.63
CA PHE A 19 -19.66 -11.98 2.97
C PHE A 19 -19.47 -13.51 2.92
N ALA A 20 -19.04 -14.05 1.77
CA ALA A 20 -18.77 -15.47 1.61
C ALA A 20 -17.61 -15.90 2.50
N ARG A 21 -17.60 -17.17 2.93
CA ARG A 21 -16.42 -17.74 3.60
C ARG A 21 -15.33 -18.02 2.57
N PHE A 22 -14.09 -18.11 3.03
CA PHE A 22 -12.94 -18.42 2.16
C PHE A 22 -13.15 -19.69 1.32
N SER A 23 -13.80 -20.72 1.87
CA SER A 23 -14.07 -21.98 1.17
C SER A 23 -15.19 -21.93 0.13
N GLN A 24 -15.96 -20.83 0.08
CA GLN A 24 -17.14 -20.67 -0.78
C GLN A 24 -16.91 -19.66 -1.91
N SER A 25 -15.70 -19.10 -1.99
CA SER A 25 -15.39 -18.00 -2.89
C SER A 25 -14.31 -18.40 -3.87
N ASP A 26 -14.64 -18.31 -5.16
CA ASP A 26 -13.68 -18.55 -6.25
C ASP A 26 -12.92 -17.28 -6.65
N ALA A 27 -13.24 -16.14 -6.03
CA ALA A 27 -12.62 -14.85 -6.28
C ALA A 27 -12.31 -14.10 -4.98
N PHE A 28 -11.28 -13.25 -5.01
CA PHE A 28 -10.88 -12.42 -3.88
C PHE A 28 -10.67 -10.98 -4.33
N ASN A 29 -11.20 -10.05 -3.54
CA ASN A 29 -10.89 -8.64 -3.66
C ASN A 29 -9.56 -8.38 -2.96
N ILE A 30 -8.64 -7.78 -3.72
CA ILE A 30 -7.30 -7.41 -3.27
C ILE A 30 -7.34 -5.98 -2.75
N ASN A 31 -6.89 -5.79 -1.52
CA ASN A 31 -6.60 -4.47 -0.96
C ASN A 31 -5.19 -4.45 -0.38
N PHE A 32 -4.60 -3.28 -0.25
CA PHE A 32 -3.30 -3.11 0.39
C PHE A 32 -3.45 -2.24 1.63
N GLY A 33 -2.74 -2.61 2.69
CA GLY A 33 -2.74 -1.86 3.93
C GLY A 33 -1.48 -2.11 4.73
N GLY A 34 -1.24 -1.23 5.68
CA GLY A 34 -0.16 -1.29 6.66
C GLY A 34 -0.39 -0.14 7.63
N GLY A 35 -0.12 -0.32 8.92
CA GLY A 35 -0.41 0.72 9.92
C GLY A 35 0.27 2.04 9.57
N GLU A 36 1.54 1.95 9.21
CA GLU A 36 2.42 3.05 8.86
C GLU A 36 2.06 3.65 7.50
N ALA A 37 1.71 2.79 6.52
CA ALA A 37 1.24 3.22 5.21
C ALA A 37 -0.08 4.01 5.33
N ASN A 38 -1.02 3.55 6.14
CA ASN A 38 -2.30 4.21 6.39
C ASN A 38 -2.14 5.57 7.07
N VAL A 39 -1.18 5.69 7.99
CA VAL A 39 -0.85 6.99 8.61
C VAL A 39 -0.31 7.96 7.55
N SER A 40 0.63 7.50 6.71
CA SER A 40 1.20 8.36 5.66
C SER A 40 0.18 8.78 4.60
N SER A 41 -0.77 7.89 4.25
CA SER A 41 -1.84 8.20 3.30
C SER A 41 -2.86 9.17 3.89
N SER A 42 -3.19 9.01 5.17
CA SER A 42 -4.07 9.96 5.88
C SER A 42 -3.43 11.36 5.96
N LEU A 43 -2.14 11.44 6.25
CA LEU A 43 -1.40 12.71 6.24
C LEU A 43 -1.38 13.36 4.85
N ALA A 44 -1.21 12.58 3.79
CA ALA A 44 -1.27 13.07 2.42
C ALA A 44 -2.66 13.61 2.05
N ILE A 45 -3.75 12.92 2.45
CA ILE A 45 -5.13 13.39 2.29
C ILE A 45 -5.37 14.73 3.00
N MET A 46 -4.72 14.93 4.16
CA MET A 46 -4.76 16.19 4.91
C MET A 46 -3.85 17.30 4.34
N GLY A 47 -3.21 17.08 3.18
CA GLY A 47 -2.32 18.05 2.55
C GLY A 47 -0.94 18.16 3.20
N ILE A 48 -0.57 17.23 4.08
CA ILE A 48 0.74 17.19 4.71
C ILE A 48 1.67 16.33 3.84
N PRO A 49 2.86 16.84 3.44
CA PRO A 49 3.78 16.08 2.60
C PRO A 49 4.28 14.84 3.34
N ALA A 50 3.86 13.66 2.89
CA ALA A 50 4.19 12.37 3.48
C ALA A 50 4.76 11.38 2.44
N SER A 51 5.64 10.49 2.88
CA SER A 51 6.12 9.36 2.08
C SER A 51 6.25 8.10 2.92
N HIS A 52 5.99 6.96 2.30
CA HIS A 52 6.15 5.66 2.91
C HIS A 52 7.26 4.87 2.23
N VAL A 53 8.17 4.32 3.01
CA VAL A 53 9.29 3.50 2.57
C VAL A 53 9.03 2.06 2.95
N THR A 54 9.00 1.18 1.95
CA THR A 54 8.77 -0.25 2.15
C THR A 54 9.59 -1.09 1.17
N VAL A 55 9.67 -2.39 1.45
CA VAL A 55 10.32 -3.38 0.61
C VAL A 55 9.31 -4.48 0.29
N PHE A 56 9.06 -4.73 -1.00
CA PHE A 56 8.20 -5.80 -1.44
C PHE A 56 9.01 -7.06 -1.75
N LEU A 57 8.56 -8.20 -1.23
CA LEU A 57 9.17 -9.51 -1.54
C LEU A 57 8.79 -10.03 -2.93
N ILE A 58 7.65 -9.61 -3.47
CA ILE A 58 7.11 -10.04 -4.77
C ILE A 58 6.96 -8.85 -5.71
N MET A 59 7.59 -8.96 -6.89
CA MET A 59 7.62 -7.91 -7.91
C MET A 59 6.23 -7.57 -8.46
N THR A 60 5.31 -8.54 -8.49
CA THR A 60 3.92 -8.37 -8.94
C THR A 60 3.11 -7.43 -8.04
N LEU A 61 3.41 -7.39 -6.74
CA LEU A 61 2.74 -6.52 -5.77
C LEU A 61 3.13 -5.05 -5.97
N ALA A 62 4.40 -4.82 -6.30
CA ALA A 62 4.95 -3.48 -6.53
C ALA A 62 4.31 -2.79 -7.74
N MET A 63 4.02 -3.54 -8.82
CA MET A 63 3.42 -3.00 -10.05
C MET A 63 1.95 -2.57 -9.89
N LEU A 64 1.20 -3.18 -8.95
CA LEU A 64 -0.20 -2.83 -8.72
C LEU A 64 -0.33 -1.55 -7.87
N LEU A 65 0.68 -1.27 -7.03
CA LEU A 65 0.71 -0.11 -6.13
C LEU A 65 1.43 1.11 -6.72
N VAL A 66 2.41 0.91 -7.62
CA VAL A 66 3.25 1.98 -8.16
C VAL A 66 3.55 1.76 -9.65
N PRO A 67 3.47 2.80 -10.51
CA PRO A 67 3.88 2.69 -11.91
C PRO A 67 5.34 2.23 -12.03
N PRO A 68 5.69 1.39 -13.03
CA PRO A 68 6.97 0.68 -13.08
C PRO A 68 8.13 1.65 -13.32
N ILE A 69 8.92 1.95 -12.30
CA ILE A 69 10.18 2.67 -12.43
C ILE A 69 11.24 1.97 -11.57
N SER A 70 12.10 1.19 -12.25
CA SER A 70 13.46 0.75 -11.88
C SER A 70 13.79 0.44 -10.41
N ASN A 71 13.97 -0.84 -10.09
CA ASN A 71 14.76 -1.41 -8.97
C ASN A 71 14.93 -0.47 -7.76
N THR A 72 13.88 -0.30 -6.96
CA THR A 72 13.82 0.77 -5.94
C THR A 72 13.44 0.22 -4.57
N VAL A 73 14.11 0.72 -3.53
CA VAL A 73 13.45 1.00 -2.26
C VAL A 73 12.20 1.82 -2.60
N LEU A 74 11.03 1.22 -2.48
CA LEU A 74 9.83 1.73 -3.11
C LEU A 74 9.24 2.80 -2.21
N VAL A 75 9.46 4.07 -2.61
CA VAL A 75 8.94 5.24 -1.92
C VAL A 75 7.59 5.60 -2.52
N LEU A 76 6.51 5.22 -1.85
CA LEU A 76 5.17 5.72 -2.18
C LEU A 76 5.11 7.20 -1.79
N SER A 77 5.34 8.08 -2.76
CA SER A 77 5.09 9.52 -2.60
C SER A 77 3.61 9.78 -2.87
N LEU A 78 2.83 9.94 -1.80
CA LEU A 78 1.36 10.04 -1.85
C LEU A 78 0.85 11.46 -2.15
N CYS A 79 1.73 12.46 -2.23
CA CYS A 79 1.41 13.79 -2.76
C CYS A 79 1.97 13.94 -4.17
N LYS A 80 1.09 13.95 -5.16
CA LYS A 80 1.27 14.71 -6.40
C LYS A 80 0.03 15.55 -6.63
#